data_AF-A0A9E2I317-F1
#
_entry.id   AF-A0A9E2I317-F1
#
_cell.length_a   1.000
_cell.length_b   1.000
_cell.length_c   1.000
_cell.angle_alpha   90.00
_cell.angle_beta   90.00
_cell.angle_gamma   90.00
#
_symmetry.space_group_name_H-M   'P 1'
#
loop_
_entity.id
_entity.type
_entity.pdbx_description
1 polymer ?
#
loop_
_entity_poly.entity_id
_entity_poly.type
_entity_poly.pdbx_seq_one_letter_code
_entity_poly.pdbx_strand_id
1 'polypeptide(L)'
;LGEYIVQLRGERPSHIITPAVHLRRQEVGQTFHEKLGIPYTDDIPTLTDAARVALRQTFLNADIGLSGVNFGVAETGSLCILTNEGNGRMVTTVPRVHIALMGMERLVPTLDDLALMLTLLPRSATGQKITVYTQLLHSPRREGELDGAKERHLIILDNGRSALRGSPLNDALMCIRCGACLNACPIFREIGGHAYVGDRGQSTPYPGPIGSVLSPGLFGLAEFGHLAQASTLCGACKEACPIDIDLPGMLLRVRAGMTVSSVQCSVSSVQCSVFSVQSSVNGQSAVSGQRSAVGEPGIGLPKVLCWGLGMFTWVATNPWRFGLAQKLAAIFSRILSPRATYMRLPAITGWGYSKDFPRPVVRPFRERFESTNQQVGESTNQRISESMNQRISQ
;
A
#
# COMPACT_ATOMS: atom_id res chain seq x y z
N LEU A 1 -14.64 1.40 -16.87
CA LEU A 1 -16.07 1.14 -16.54
C LEU A 1 -16.35 1.27 -15.05
N GLY A 2 -15.49 0.73 -14.18
CA GLY A 2 -15.67 0.81 -12.72
C GLY A 2 -15.85 2.23 -12.19
N GLU A 3 -15.07 3.20 -12.68
CA GLU A 3 -15.20 4.62 -12.32
C GLU A 3 -16.60 5.16 -12.62
N TYR A 4 -17.14 4.82 -13.79
CA TYR A 4 -18.46 5.29 -14.20
C TYR A 4 -19.56 4.74 -13.28
N ILE A 5 -19.46 3.46 -12.90
CA ILE A 5 -20.41 2.84 -11.98
C ILE A 5 -20.42 3.56 -10.63
N VAL A 6 -19.25 3.78 -10.02
CA VAL A 6 -19.19 4.47 -8.71
C VAL A 6 -19.60 5.94 -8.81
N GLN A 7 -19.34 6.61 -9.95
CA GLN A 7 -19.82 7.97 -10.22
C GLN A 7 -21.35 8.04 -10.25
N LEU A 8 -22.03 7.11 -10.93
CA LEU A 8 -23.50 7.04 -10.96
C LEU A 8 -24.11 6.84 -9.56
N ARG A 9 -23.35 6.21 -8.66
CA ARG A 9 -23.75 5.92 -7.27
C ARG A 9 -23.33 7.02 -6.29
N GLY A 10 -22.53 8.00 -6.72
CA GLY A 10 -21.96 9.02 -5.83
C GLY A 10 -20.94 8.46 -4.83
N GLU A 11 -20.34 7.30 -5.14
CA GLU A 11 -19.40 6.59 -4.28
C GLU A 11 -17.95 6.89 -4.65
N ARG A 12 -17.03 6.68 -3.70
CA ARG A 12 -15.59 6.77 -3.94
C ARG A 12 -15.06 5.45 -4.52
N PRO A 13 -13.94 5.46 -5.27
CA PRO A 13 -13.31 4.23 -5.75
C PRO A 13 -12.75 3.43 -4.56
N SER A 14 -12.99 2.12 -4.56
CA SER A 14 -12.49 1.19 -3.52
C SER A 14 -11.12 0.58 -3.85
N HIS A 15 -10.68 0.63 -5.11
CA HIS A 15 -9.40 0.08 -5.55
C HIS A 15 -8.86 0.92 -6.72
N ILE A 16 -7.53 0.99 -6.86
CA ILE A 16 -6.88 1.89 -7.83
C ILE A 16 -7.01 1.44 -9.30
N ILE A 17 -7.19 0.14 -9.56
CA ILE A 17 -7.43 -0.39 -10.93
C ILE A 17 -8.83 -0.98 -11.13
N THR A 18 -9.57 -1.23 -10.05
CA THR A 18 -10.89 -1.88 -10.06
C THR A 18 -11.83 -1.13 -9.10
N PRO A 19 -12.19 0.13 -9.39
CA PRO A 19 -12.90 1.02 -8.46
C PRO A 19 -14.15 0.43 -7.82
N ALA A 20 -14.91 -0.34 -8.60
CA ALA A 20 -16.20 -0.92 -8.24
C ALA A 20 -16.08 -2.36 -7.71
N VAL A 21 -14.90 -2.82 -7.28
CA VAL A 21 -14.68 -4.22 -6.86
C VAL A 21 -15.56 -4.66 -5.67
N HIS A 22 -16.04 -3.70 -4.87
CA HIS A 22 -16.96 -3.94 -3.76
C HIS A 22 -18.41 -4.21 -4.20
N LEU A 23 -18.75 -4.00 -5.48
CA LEU A 23 -20.10 -4.17 -6.01
C LEU A 23 -20.25 -5.50 -6.74
N ARG A 24 -21.37 -6.17 -6.53
CA ARG A 24 -21.80 -7.35 -7.29
C ARG A 24 -22.51 -6.94 -8.57
N ARG A 25 -22.53 -7.84 -9.55
CA ARG A 25 -23.17 -7.59 -10.86
C ARG A 25 -24.66 -7.21 -10.74
N GLN A 26 -25.39 -7.76 -9.77
CA GLN A 26 -26.79 -7.44 -9.53
C GLN A 26 -26.98 -5.98 -9.07
N GLU A 27 -26.07 -5.48 -8.22
CA GLU A 27 -26.10 -4.09 -7.74
C GLU A 27 -25.77 -3.11 -8.87
N VAL A 28 -24.86 -3.50 -9.77
CA VAL A 28 -24.57 -2.74 -10.99
C VAL A 28 -25.79 -2.74 -11.93
N GLY A 29 -26.44 -3.88 -12.11
CA GLY A 29 -27.67 -4.00 -12.90
C GLY A 29 -28.79 -3.10 -12.39
N GLN A 30 -29.00 -3.08 -11.07
CA GLN A 30 -29.95 -2.18 -10.42
C GLN A 30 -29.58 -0.71 -10.64
N THR A 31 -28.29 -0.37 -10.48
CA THR A 31 -27.80 1.00 -10.71
C THR A 31 -28.08 1.45 -12.15
N PHE A 32 -27.84 0.60 -13.15
CA PHE A 32 -28.08 0.96 -14.55
C PHE A 32 -29.56 1.02 -14.88
N HIS A 33 -30.39 0.16 -14.28
CA HIS A 33 -31.84 0.25 -14.39
C HIS A 33 -32.34 1.61 -13.90
N GLU A 34 -31.92 2.04 -12.72
CA GLU A 34 -32.35 3.31 -12.10
C GLU A 34 -31.76 4.55 -12.79
N LYS A 35 -30.48 4.51 -13.16
CA LYS A 35 -29.75 5.70 -13.63
C LYS A 35 -29.72 5.85 -15.14
N LEU A 36 -29.78 4.76 -15.89
CA LEU A 36 -29.74 4.76 -17.36
C LEU A 36 -31.10 4.41 -17.99
N GLY A 37 -32.08 3.95 -17.19
CA GLY A 37 -33.42 3.64 -17.67
C GLY A 37 -33.51 2.38 -18.54
N ILE A 38 -32.50 1.50 -18.50
CA ILE A 38 -32.52 0.22 -19.22
C ILE A 38 -33.35 -0.83 -18.45
N PRO A 39 -33.92 -1.86 -19.11
CA PRO A 39 -34.48 -3.01 -18.39
C PRO A 39 -33.43 -3.64 -17.46
N TYR A 40 -33.84 -4.05 -16.26
CA TYR A 40 -32.94 -4.72 -15.33
C TYR A 40 -32.35 -5.99 -15.97
N THR A 41 -31.04 -6.15 -15.82
CA THR A 41 -30.29 -7.33 -16.24
C THR A 41 -29.04 -7.45 -15.38
N ASP A 42 -28.59 -8.69 -15.12
CA ASP A 42 -27.28 -8.97 -14.53
C ASP A 42 -26.29 -9.59 -15.55
N ASP A 43 -26.67 -9.59 -16.84
CA ASP A 43 -25.82 -10.01 -17.95
C ASP A 43 -24.71 -9.00 -18.24
N ILE A 44 -23.46 -9.42 -18.04
CA ILE A 44 -22.28 -8.54 -18.10
C ILE A 44 -22.07 -7.92 -19.50
N PRO A 45 -22.16 -8.69 -20.61
CA PRO A 45 -22.11 -8.11 -21.95
C PRO A 45 -23.17 -7.02 -22.18
N THR A 46 -24.42 -7.27 -21.80
CA THR A 46 -25.52 -6.31 -21.95
C THR A 46 -25.27 -5.03 -21.14
N LEU A 47 -24.85 -5.16 -19.88
CA LEU A 47 -24.51 -4.01 -19.04
C LEU A 47 -23.35 -3.19 -19.63
N THR A 48 -22.31 -3.87 -20.13
CA THR A 48 -21.15 -3.21 -20.72
C THR A 48 -21.52 -2.44 -21.99
N ASP A 49 -22.40 -3.01 -22.82
CA ASP A 49 -22.87 -2.34 -24.03
C ASP A 49 -23.77 -1.14 -23.72
N ALA A 50 -24.67 -1.27 -22.74
CA ALA A 50 -25.48 -0.15 -22.27
C ALA A 50 -24.61 1.03 -21.78
N ALA A 51 -23.56 0.76 -21.01
CA ALA A 51 -22.62 1.79 -20.58
C ALA A 51 -21.88 2.43 -21.77
N ARG A 52 -21.48 1.63 -22.77
CA ARG A 52 -20.87 2.13 -24.01
C ARG A 52 -21.81 3.09 -24.73
N VAL A 53 -23.07 2.72 -24.92
CA VAL A 53 -24.08 3.55 -25.61
C VAL A 53 -24.28 4.86 -24.84
N ALA A 54 -24.46 4.80 -23.53
CA ALA A 54 -24.66 5.99 -22.69
C ALA A 54 -23.48 6.97 -22.76
N LEU A 55 -22.24 6.47 -22.72
CA LEU A 55 -21.04 7.31 -22.72
C LEU A 55 -20.66 7.81 -24.12
N ARG A 56 -21.09 7.16 -25.20
CA ARG A 56 -20.70 7.47 -26.59
C ARG A 56 -20.95 8.94 -26.93
N GLN A 57 -22.16 9.43 -26.65
CA GLN A 57 -22.54 10.82 -26.95
C GLN A 57 -21.76 11.82 -26.10
N THR A 58 -21.46 11.46 -24.85
CA THR A 58 -20.62 12.30 -23.98
C THR A 58 -19.23 12.50 -24.57
N PHE A 59 -18.59 11.43 -25.08
CA PHE A 59 -17.28 11.57 -25.72
C PHE A 59 -17.31 12.37 -27.03
N LEU A 60 -18.36 12.21 -27.84
CA LEU A 60 -18.48 12.91 -29.13
C LEU A 60 -18.76 14.41 -28.97
N ASN A 61 -19.49 14.79 -27.92
CA ASN A 61 -19.89 16.19 -27.69
C ASN A 61 -18.91 16.94 -26.77
N ALA A 62 -17.93 16.26 -26.16
CA ALA A 62 -16.99 16.90 -25.25
C ALA A 62 -16.00 17.80 -25.99
N ASP A 63 -15.89 19.06 -25.55
CA ASP A 63 -14.89 20.00 -26.07
C ASP A 63 -13.47 19.69 -25.59
N ILE A 64 -13.37 19.20 -24.35
CA ILE A 64 -12.11 18.94 -23.64
C ILE A 64 -12.10 17.52 -23.09
N GLY A 65 -11.02 16.80 -23.38
CA GLY A 65 -10.71 15.52 -22.76
C GLY A 65 -9.68 15.66 -21.65
N LEU A 66 -9.94 15.07 -20.47
CA LEU A 66 -9.00 15.04 -19.35
C LEU A 66 -8.53 13.60 -19.11
N SER A 67 -7.22 13.38 -19.12
CA SER A 67 -6.65 12.06 -18.82
C SER A 67 -5.53 12.13 -17.78
N GLY A 68 -5.31 11.01 -17.09
CA GLY A 68 -4.05 10.74 -16.42
C GLY A 68 -2.96 10.32 -17.41
N VAL A 69 -1.75 10.07 -16.89
CA VAL A 69 -0.64 9.47 -17.62
C VAL A 69 0.00 8.39 -16.73
N ASN A 70 0.25 7.20 -17.29
CA ASN A 70 0.96 6.14 -16.57
C ASN A 70 2.46 6.44 -16.52
N PHE A 71 3.04 6.78 -17.68
CA PHE A 71 4.46 7.14 -17.84
C PHE A 71 4.62 8.23 -18.91
N GLY A 72 5.37 9.29 -18.61
CA GLY A 72 5.94 10.20 -19.60
C GLY A 72 7.35 9.73 -19.96
N VAL A 73 7.68 9.73 -21.25
CA VAL A 73 8.99 9.32 -21.75
C VAL A 73 9.81 10.58 -22.03
N ALA A 74 10.89 10.78 -21.29
CA ALA A 74 11.66 12.02 -21.34
C ALA A 74 12.35 12.24 -22.68
N GLU A 75 12.91 11.20 -23.30
CA GLU A 75 13.67 11.34 -24.56
C GLU A 75 12.80 11.79 -25.74
N THR A 76 11.52 11.37 -25.77
CA THR A 76 10.60 11.62 -26.89
C THR A 76 9.53 12.66 -26.57
N GLY A 77 9.33 13.00 -25.29
CA GLY A 77 8.21 13.80 -24.82
C GLY A 77 6.85 13.08 -24.90
N SER A 78 6.86 11.76 -25.10
CA SER A 78 5.65 10.96 -25.28
C SER A 78 4.90 10.68 -23.98
N LEU A 79 3.57 10.68 -24.04
CA LEU A 79 2.73 10.25 -22.93
C LEU A 79 2.21 8.83 -23.17
N CYS A 80 2.50 7.93 -22.25
CA CYS A 80 2.03 6.56 -22.27
C CYS A 80 0.79 6.39 -21.39
N ILE A 81 -0.29 5.89 -22.00
CA ILE A 81 -1.55 5.58 -21.32
C ILE A 81 -1.87 4.11 -21.55
N LEU A 82 -2.13 3.39 -20.45
CA LEU A 82 -2.51 1.98 -20.46
C LEU A 82 -3.97 1.85 -20.04
N THR A 83 -4.79 1.24 -20.87
CA THR A 83 -6.20 0.97 -20.55
C THR A 83 -6.64 -0.40 -21.03
N ASN A 84 -7.63 -0.98 -20.35
CA ASN A 84 -8.32 -2.18 -20.83
C ASN A 84 -9.64 -1.85 -21.55
N GLU A 85 -10.08 -0.60 -21.43
CA GLU A 85 -11.22 -0.04 -22.14
C GLU A 85 -10.80 1.02 -23.18
N GLY A 86 -11.63 1.21 -24.19
CA GLY A 86 -11.35 2.17 -25.29
C GLY A 86 -11.60 3.64 -24.93
N ASN A 87 -12.10 3.94 -23.72
CA ASN A 87 -12.39 5.31 -23.29
C ASN A 87 -11.14 6.19 -23.23
N GLY A 88 -9.99 5.63 -22.83
CA GLY A 88 -8.72 6.37 -22.82
C GLY A 88 -8.40 6.97 -24.19
N ARG A 89 -8.59 6.20 -25.28
CA ARG A 89 -8.40 6.69 -26.65
C ARG A 89 -9.42 7.77 -26.99
N MET A 90 -10.70 7.52 -26.70
CA MET A 90 -11.75 8.48 -27.03
C MET A 90 -11.51 9.83 -26.34
N VAL A 91 -11.10 9.82 -25.07
CA VAL A 91 -10.81 11.04 -24.31
C VAL A 91 -9.61 11.81 -24.87
N THR A 92 -8.59 11.12 -25.40
CA THR A 92 -7.37 11.77 -25.88
C THR A 92 -7.41 12.15 -27.36
N THR A 93 -8.32 11.57 -28.16
CA THR A 93 -8.36 11.81 -29.62
C THR A 93 -9.63 12.44 -30.17
N VAL A 94 -10.77 12.33 -29.48
CA VAL A 94 -12.07 12.85 -29.99
C VAL A 94 -12.27 14.32 -29.64
N PRO A 95 -12.09 14.76 -28.37
CA PRO A 95 -12.20 16.18 -28.02
C PRO A 95 -11.18 17.05 -28.75
N ARG A 96 -11.53 18.32 -28.98
CA ARG A 96 -10.65 19.28 -29.67
C ARG A 96 -9.41 19.59 -28.84
N VAL A 97 -9.54 19.61 -27.52
CA VAL A 97 -8.46 19.91 -26.57
C VAL A 97 -8.24 18.70 -25.66
N HIS A 98 -6.98 18.29 -25.46
CA HIS A 98 -6.61 17.26 -24.51
C HIS A 98 -5.78 17.85 -23.37
N ILE A 99 -6.20 17.65 -22.12
CA ILE A 99 -5.41 17.98 -20.93
C ILE A 99 -4.95 16.68 -20.29
N ALA A 100 -3.63 16.49 -20.21
CA ALA A 100 -3.00 15.39 -19.51
C ALA A 100 -2.49 15.87 -18.14
N LEU A 101 -2.83 15.14 -17.09
CA LEU A 101 -2.34 15.39 -15.73
C LEU A 101 -1.48 14.23 -15.26
N MET A 102 -0.27 14.53 -14.78
CA MET A 102 0.62 13.51 -14.23
C MET A 102 1.41 14.05 -13.05
N GLY A 103 1.74 13.18 -12.09
CA GLY A 103 2.69 13.54 -11.05
C GLY A 103 4.12 13.61 -11.61
N MET A 104 4.97 14.44 -11.02
CA MET A 104 6.38 14.59 -11.45
C MET A 104 7.19 13.27 -11.39
N GLU A 105 6.71 12.28 -10.63
CA GLU A 105 7.33 10.96 -10.50
C GLU A 105 7.00 10.00 -11.66
N ARG A 106 6.07 10.38 -12.54
CA ARG A 106 5.56 9.52 -13.63
C ARG A 106 6.45 9.58 -14.87
N LEU A 107 7.77 9.52 -14.71
CA LEU A 107 8.73 9.67 -15.80
C LEU A 107 9.61 8.43 -15.96
N VAL A 108 9.88 8.07 -17.22
CA VAL A 108 10.94 7.15 -17.61
C VAL A 108 11.89 7.85 -18.58
N PRO A 109 13.21 7.57 -18.54
CA PRO A 109 14.16 8.24 -19.43
C PRO A 109 13.93 7.92 -20.91
N THR A 110 13.86 6.63 -21.24
CA THR A 110 13.81 6.14 -22.64
C THR A 110 12.60 5.24 -22.93
N LEU A 111 12.36 4.95 -24.21
CA LEU A 111 11.38 3.96 -24.67
C LEU A 111 11.75 2.53 -24.26
N ASP A 112 13.04 2.23 -24.10
CA ASP A 112 13.49 0.93 -23.59
C ASP A 112 13.13 0.76 -22.10
N ASP A 113 13.31 1.82 -21.31
CA ASP A 113 12.84 1.84 -19.91
C ASP A 113 11.31 1.71 -19.84
N LEU A 114 10.60 2.34 -20.78
CA LEU A 114 9.15 2.16 -20.90
C LEU A 114 8.80 0.70 -21.21
N ALA A 115 9.51 0.03 -22.12
CA ALA A 115 9.25 -1.36 -22.47
C ALA A 115 9.37 -2.30 -21.25
N LEU A 116 10.31 -2.02 -20.34
CA LEU A 116 10.40 -2.70 -19.05
C LEU A 116 9.17 -2.42 -18.18
N MET A 117 8.74 -1.16 -18.07
CA MET A 117 7.53 -0.81 -17.30
C MET A 117 6.25 -1.45 -17.87
N LEU A 118 6.12 -1.49 -19.20
CA LEU A 118 5.03 -2.17 -19.90
C LEU A 118 5.06 -3.69 -19.69
N THR A 119 6.22 -4.25 -19.36
CA THR A 119 6.36 -5.66 -18.98
C THR A 119 5.90 -5.89 -17.55
N LEU A 120 6.25 -4.99 -16.62
CA LEU A 120 5.97 -5.15 -15.20
C LEU A 120 4.53 -4.80 -14.80
N LEU A 121 4.00 -3.68 -15.29
CA LEU A 121 2.72 -3.13 -14.83
C LEU A 121 1.54 -4.07 -15.13
N PRO A 122 1.27 -4.49 -16.38
CA PRO A 122 0.07 -5.27 -16.71
C PRO A 122 0.08 -6.65 -16.04
N ARG A 123 1.25 -7.29 -15.98
CA ARG A 123 1.42 -8.60 -15.33
C ARG A 123 1.10 -8.53 -13.84
N SER A 124 1.55 -7.48 -13.17
CA SER A 124 1.34 -7.29 -11.74
C SER A 124 -0.05 -6.77 -11.39
N ALA A 125 -0.69 -6.05 -12.32
CA ALA A 125 -2.01 -5.44 -12.11
C ALA A 125 -3.15 -6.40 -12.44
N THR A 126 -3.18 -6.91 -13.67
CA THR A 126 -4.30 -7.70 -14.21
C THR A 126 -3.90 -9.11 -14.65
N GLY A 127 -2.64 -9.50 -14.48
CA GLY A 127 -2.11 -10.79 -14.95
C GLY A 127 -1.94 -10.85 -16.48
N GLN A 128 -2.13 -9.75 -17.19
CA GLN A 128 -2.03 -9.71 -18.64
C GLN A 128 -0.57 -9.53 -19.09
N LYS A 129 -0.22 -10.06 -20.26
CA LYS A 129 1.12 -9.85 -20.86
C LYS A 129 1.34 -8.38 -21.24
N ILE A 130 0.27 -7.73 -21.72
CA ILE A 130 0.16 -6.31 -22.06
C ILE A 130 -1.32 -5.92 -21.94
N THR A 131 -1.64 -4.64 -21.69
CA THR A 131 -3.03 -4.18 -21.64
C THR A 131 -3.68 -4.20 -23.02
N VAL A 132 -5.01 -4.23 -23.08
CA VAL A 132 -5.77 -4.25 -24.34
C VAL A 132 -5.42 -3.03 -25.22
N TYR A 133 -5.23 -1.87 -24.60
CA TYR A 133 -4.75 -0.66 -25.26
C TYR A 133 -3.50 -0.15 -24.55
N THR A 134 -2.44 0.08 -25.33
CA THR A 134 -1.23 0.79 -24.93
C THR A 134 -1.03 1.92 -25.92
N GLN A 135 -1.19 3.16 -25.46
CA GLN A 135 -1.17 4.34 -26.33
C GLN A 135 0.05 5.20 -26.03
N LEU A 136 0.75 5.62 -27.08
CA LEU A 136 1.86 6.56 -27.01
C LEU A 136 1.49 7.85 -27.75
N LEU A 137 1.20 8.89 -26.99
CA LEU A 137 0.78 10.19 -27.49
C LEU A 137 2.01 11.10 -27.64
N HIS A 138 2.45 11.31 -28.88
CA HIS A 138 3.67 12.07 -29.18
C HIS A 138 3.37 13.57 -29.36
N SER A 139 2.42 13.94 -30.22
CA SER A 139 2.04 15.33 -30.51
C SER A 139 0.52 15.51 -30.58
N PRO A 140 0.00 16.74 -30.46
CA PRO A 140 -1.34 17.06 -30.96
C PRO A 140 -1.46 16.68 -32.44
N ARG A 141 -2.69 16.63 -32.93
CA ARG A 141 -3.01 16.31 -34.32
C ARG A 141 -2.33 17.28 -35.27
N ARG A 142 -1.59 16.74 -36.24
CA ARG A 142 -0.92 17.51 -37.31
C ARG A 142 -1.83 17.67 -38.52
N GLU A 143 -1.44 18.56 -39.42
CA GLU A 143 -2.11 18.70 -40.70
C GLU A 143 -2.04 17.38 -41.50
N GLY A 144 -3.15 16.95 -42.09
CA GLY A 144 -3.26 15.67 -42.80
C GLY A 144 -3.57 14.44 -41.93
N GLU A 145 -3.52 14.54 -40.60
CA GLU A 145 -3.91 13.45 -39.70
C GLU A 145 -5.44 13.39 -39.51
N LEU A 146 -6.00 12.18 -39.50
CA LEU A 146 -7.46 11.95 -39.45
C LEU A 146 -8.04 12.13 -38.04
N ASP A 147 -7.29 11.78 -36.99
CA ASP A 147 -7.73 11.80 -35.60
C ASP A 147 -6.71 12.45 -34.65
N GLY A 148 -7.16 12.86 -33.46
CA GLY A 148 -6.32 13.49 -32.44
C GLY A 148 -6.83 14.86 -32.00
N ALA A 149 -6.50 15.25 -30.77
CA ALA A 149 -6.79 16.58 -30.25
C ALA A 149 -5.99 17.64 -31.03
N LYS A 150 -6.62 18.77 -31.37
CA LYS A 150 -5.98 19.91 -32.06
C LYS A 150 -4.96 20.61 -31.15
N GLU A 151 -5.23 20.60 -29.85
CA GLU A 151 -4.39 21.21 -28.83
C GLU A 151 -4.20 20.23 -27.67
N ARG A 152 -3.00 20.23 -27.08
CA ARG A 152 -2.71 19.42 -25.89
C ARG A 152 -1.95 20.21 -24.83
N HIS A 153 -2.40 20.12 -23.59
CA HIS A 153 -1.73 20.66 -22.42
C HIS A 153 -1.26 19.52 -21.51
N LEU A 154 -0.02 19.59 -21.03
CA LEU A 154 0.50 18.69 -20.01
C LEU A 154 0.69 19.45 -18.70
N ILE A 155 0.05 18.97 -17.63
CA ILE A 155 0.21 19.49 -16.28
C ILE A 155 1.04 18.48 -15.49
N ILE A 156 2.26 18.88 -15.12
CA ILE A 156 3.13 18.12 -14.23
C ILE A 156 2.94 18.61 -12.81
N LEU A 157 2.43 17.73 -11.95
CA LEU A 157 2.04 18.07 -10.59
C LEU A 157 3.12 17.65 -9.60
N ASP A 158 3.65 18.61 -8.85
CA ASP A 158 4.44 18.34 -7.65
C ASP A 158 3.50 17.96 -6.48
N ASN A 159 2.73 18.91 -5.95
CA ASN A 159 1.80 18.69 -4.83
C ASN A 159 2.44 17.92 -3.66
N GLY A 160 3.63 18.37 -3.23
CA GLY A 160 4.38 17.80 -2.10
C GLY A 160 5.31 16.64 -2.46
N ARG A 161 5.37 16.21 -3.71
CA ARG A 161 6.25 15.11 -4.17
C ARG A 161 7.73 15.48 -4.12
N SER A 162 8.11 16.72 -4.39
CA SER A 162 9.49 17.19 -4.23
C SER A 162 9.97 17.06 -2.79
N ALA A 163 9.10 17.38 -1.84
CA ALA A 163 9.39 17.24 -0.42
C ALA A 163 9.41 15.75 0.00
N LEU A 164 8.48 14.94 -0.52
CA LEU A 164 8.47 13.49 -0.32
C LEU A 164 9.74 12.82 -0.87
N ARG A 165 10.25 13.28 -2.01
CA ARG A 165 11.50 12.82 -2.62
C ARG A 165 12.71 13.07 -1.72
N GLY A 166 12.71 14.15 -0.94
CA GLY A 166 13.77 14.44 0.04
C GLY A 166 13.60 13.72 1.39
N SER A 167 12.55 12.90 1.54
CA SER A 167 12.21 12.26 2.82
C SER A 167 12.68 10.80 2.88
N PRO A 168 12.64 10.17 4.07
CA PRO A 168 12.81 8.73 4.22
C PRO A 168 11.74 7.87 3.52
N LEU A 169 10.71 8.47 2.90
CA LEU A 169 9.62 7.78 2.20
C LEU A 169 9.72 7.92 0.68
N ASN A 170 10.85 8.39 0.16
CA ASN A 170 11.02 8.74 -1.24
C ASN A 170 10.74 7.57 -2.22
N ASP A 171 11.09 6.33 -1.84
CA ASP A 171 10.86 5.14 -2.66
C ASP A 171 9.39 4.93 -3.01
N ALA A 172 8.46 5.47 -2.20
CA ALA A 172 7.03 5.42 -2.50
C ALA A 172 6.67 6.13 -3.82
N LEU A 173 7.48 7.09 -4.27
CA LEU A 173 7.31 7.77 -5.56
C LEU A 173 7.62 6.86 -6.75
N MET A 174 8.40 5.79 -6.57
CA MET A 174 8.64 4.82 -7.65
C MET A 174 7.38 4.01 -8.00
N CYS A 175 6.34 4.03 -7.15
CA CYS A 175 5.14 3.21 -7.32
C CYS A 175 4.50 3.38 -8.70
N ILE A 176 4.48 2.30 -9.52
CA ILE A 176 3.83 2.25 -10.84
C ILE A 176 2.30 2.04 -10.80
N ARG A 177 1.68 2.10 -9.61
CA ARG A 177 0.22 1.99 -9.41
C ARG A 177 -0.41 0.68 -9.93
N CYS A 178 0.34 -0.43 -9.91
CA CYS A 178 -0.19 -1.72 -10.35
C CYS A 178 -1.24 -2.34 -9.41
N GLY A 179 -1.26 -1.97 -8.12
CA GLY A 179 -2.21 -2.50 -7.14
C GLY A 179 -1.83 -3.87 -6.55
N ALA A 180 -0.71 -4.48 -6.96
CA ALA A 180 -0.26 -5.77 -6.44
C ALA A 180 -0.18 -5.80 -4.90
N CYS A 181 0.34 -4.72 -4.30
CA CYS A 181 0.42 -4.60 -2.84
C CYS A 181 -0.96 -4.54 -2.14
N LEU A 182 -2.00 -4.02 -2.79
CA LEU A 182 -3.37 -4.02 -2.27
C LEU A 182 -3.90 -5.45 -2.24
N ASN A 183 -3.76 -6.17 -3.36
CA ASN A 183 -4.25 -7.54 -3.52
C ASN A 183 -3.55 -8.56 -2.61
N ALA A 184 -2.26 -8.34 -2.31
CA ALA A 184 -1.47 -9.17 -1.40
C ALA A 184 -1.71 -8.85 0.09
N CYS A 185 -2.26 -7.66 0.42
CA CYS A 185 -2.40 -7.24 1.79
C CYS A 185 -3.63 -7.90 2.45
N PRO A 186 -3.46 -8.65 3.56
CA PRO A 186 -4.60 -9.28 4.23
C PRO A 186 -5.57 -8.23 4.77
N ILE A 187 -5.07 -7.10 5.27
CA ILE A 187 -5.90 -6.03 5.81
C ILE A 187 -6.77 -5.41 4.73
N PHE A 188 -6.18 -5.01 3.60
CA PHE A 188 -6.92 -4.41 2.49
C PHE A 188 -8.02 -5.33 1.96
N ARG A 189 -7.75 -6.65 1.88
CA ARG A 189 -8.72 -7.64 1.41
C ARG A 189 -9.96 -7.76 2.30
N GLU A 190 -9.79 -7.57 3.61
CA GLU A 190 -10.89 -7.67 4.58
C GLU A 190 -11.68 -6.36 4.69
N ILE A 191 -11.00 -5.20 4.70
CA ILE A 191 -11.66 -3.91 4.98
C ILE A 191 -11.98 -3.08 3.72
N GLY A 192 -11.36 -3.40 2.58
CA GLY A 192 -11.49 -2.66 1.33
C GLY A 192 -10.85 -1.26 1.36
N GLY A 193 -10.85 -0.58 0.21
CA GLY A 193 -10.23 0.74 0.10
C GLY A 193 -11.01 1.89 0.76
N HIS A 194 -12.32 1.73 1.00
CA HIS A 194 -13.13 2.76 1.65
C HIS A 194 -12.77 2.98 3.12
N ALA A 195 -12.14 1.99 3.78
CA ALA A 195 -11.66 2.12 5.15
C ALA A 195 -10.40 2.99 5.28
N TYR A 196 -9.77 3.38 4.17
CA TYR A 196 -8.59 4.25 4.17
C TYR A 196 -9.03 5.72 4.16
N VAL A 197 -9.33 6.23 5.35
CA VAL A 197 -9.75 7.62 5.60
C VAL A 197 -8.79 8.30 6.57
N GLY A 198 -8.70 9.62 6.51
CA GLY A 198 -7.99 10.43 7.51
C GLY A 198 -8.78 10.56 8.81
N ASP A 199 -8.14 11.09 9.85
CA ASP A 199 -8.74 11.32 11.17
C ASP A 199 -10.04 12.15 11.12
N ARG A 200 -10.18 13.03 10.13
CA ARG A 200 -11.39 13.85 9.90
C ARG A 200 -12.41 13.19 8.98
N GLY A 201 -12.24 11.90 8.69
CA GLY A 201 -13.09 11.14 7.76
C GLY A 201 -12.83 11.44 6.28
N GLN A 202 -11.76 12.17 5.96
CA GLN A 202 -11.43 12.47 4.56
C GLN A 202 -10.86 11.23 3.88
N SER A 203 -11.53 10.73 2.84
CA SER A 203 -10.99 9.61 2.05
C SER A 203 -9.73 10.02 1.30
N THR A 204 -8.71 9.17 1.33
CA THR A 204 -7.51 9.34 0.51
C THR A 204 -7.69 8.69 -0.87
N PRO A 205 -7.17 9.30 -1.96
CA PRO A 205 -7.14 8.66 -3.27
C PRO A 205 -6.19 7.45 -3.32
N TYR A 206 -5.38 7.23 -2.28
CA TYR A 206 -4.40 6.16 -2.20
C TYR A 206 -4.75 5.20 -1.06
N PRO A 207 -5.39 4.05 -1.36
CA PRO A 207 -5.66 3.03 -0.35
C PRO A 207 -4.55 1.97 -0.30
N GLY A 208 -4.67 1.05 0.66
CA GLY A 208 -3.75 -0.09 0.81
C GLY A 208 -2.38 0.28 1.40
N PRO A 209 -1.43 -0.68 1.41
CA PRO A 209 -0.10 -0.46 1.98
C PRO A 209 0.66 0.74 1.41
N ILE A 210 0.63 0.93 0.09
CA ILE A 210 1.22 2.12 -0.55
C ILE A 210 0.50 3.41 -0.13
N GLY A 211 -0.82 3.34 0.04
CA GLY A 211 -1.64 4.44 0.51
C GLY A 211 -1.29 4.89 1.92
N SER A 212 -1.05 3.95 2.82
CA SER A 212 -0.59 4.18 4.20
C SER A 212 0.82 4.80 4.29
N VAL A 213 1.57 4.87 3.18
CA VAL A 213 2.86 5.57 3.09
C VAL A 213 2.72 6.90 2.36
N LEU A 214 2.06 6.91 1.20
CA LEU A 214 1.91 8.12 0.38
C LEU A 214 1.00 9.16 1.02
N SER A 215 -0.10 8.76 1.65
CA SER A 215 -1.06 9.70 2.23
C SER A 215 -0.43 10.54 3.35
N PRO A 216 0.24 9.96 4.37
CA PRO A 216 0.94 10.78 5.37
C PRO A 216 2.12 11.56 4.77
N GLY A 217 2.78 11.03 3.74
CA GLY A 217 3.86 11.73 3.05
C GLY A 217 3.43 12.96 2.25
N LEU A 218 2.25 12.93 1.63
CA LEU A 218 1.74 14.01 0.76
C LEU A 218 0.77 14.95 1.48
N PHE A 219 -0.04 14.42 2.39
CA PHE A 219 -1.13 15.15 3.04
C PHE A 219 -0.92 15.35 4.55
N GLY A 220 0.18 14.83 5.09
CA GLY A 220 0.62 15.07 6.46
C GLY A 220 0.35 13.92 7.42
N LEU A 221 1.28 13.75 8.36
CA LEU A 221 1.24 12.69 9.36
C LEU A 221 0.06 12.82 10.33
N ALA A 222 -0.32 14.07 10.68
CA ALA A 222 -1.40 14.32 11.62
C ALA A 222 -2.75 13.78 11.13
N GLU A 223 -3.00 13.79 9.82
CA GLU A 223 -4.28 13.37 9.27
C GLU A 223 -4.28 11.87 8.89
N PHE A 224 -3.17 11.36 8.35
CA PHE A 224 -3.12 10.03 7.74
C PHE A 224 -2.10 9.07 8.37
N GLY A 225 -1.37 9.49 9.40
CA GLY A 225 -0.32 8.68 10.03
C GLY A 225 -0.85 7.39 10.67
N HIS A 226 -2.10 7.42 11.16
CA HIS A 226 -2.73 6.24 11.76
C HIS A 226 -2.93 5.11 10.74
N LEU A 227 -3.02 5.40 9.44
CA LEU A 227 -3.19 4.38 8.39
C LEU A 227 -2.03 3.38 8.36
N ALA A 228 -0.84 3.77 8.82
CA ALA A 228 0.30 2.86 8.93
C ALA A 228 0.11 1.84 10.06
N GLN A 229 -0.72 2.14 11.07
CA GLN A 229 -0.97 1.25 12.21
C GLN A 229 -1.86 0.05 11.84
N ALA A 230 -2.68 0.17 10.79
CA ALA A 230 -3.55 -0.90 10.32
C ALA A 230 -2.75 -2.12 9.78
N SER A 231 -1.54 -1.92 9.28
CA SER A 231 -0.72 -2.98 8.71
C SER A 231 -0.23 -4.00 9.76
N THR A 232 -0.23 -5.28 9.41
CA THR A 232 0.40 -6.35 10.23
C THR A 232 1.92 -6.44 10.03
N LEU A 233 2.49 -5.66 9.10
CA LEU A 233 3.91 -5.72 8.72
C LEU A 233 4.40 -7.11 8.28
N CYS A 234 3.50 -7.94 7.74
CA CYS A 234 3.82 -9.33 7.35
C CYS A 234 4.78 -9.48 6.16
N GLY A 235 5.13 -8.41 5.45
CA GLY A 235 6.07 -8.45 4.32
C GLY A 235 5.47 -8.78 2.95
N ALA A 236 4.25 -9.33 2.87
CA ALA A 236 3.64 -9.76 1.60
C ALA A 236 3.59 -8.67 0.51
N CYS A 237 3.37 -7.42 0.91
CA CYS A 237 3.35 -6.29 -0.03
C CYS A 237 4.72 -5.97 -0.67
N LYS A 238 5.83 -6.29 0.01
CA LYS A 238 7.19 -6.17 -0.52
C LYS A 238 7.45 -7.28 -1.54
N GLU A 239 7.14 -8.52 -1.18
CA GLU A 239 7.30 -9.69 -2.05
C GLU A 239 6.49 -9.55 -3.36
N ALA A 240 5.28 -8.97 -3.27
CA ALA A 240 4.42 -8.75 -4.42
C ALA A 240 4.80 -7.52 -5.27
N CYS A 241 5.73 -6.66 -4.83
CA CYS A 241 6.03 -5.42 -5.51
C CYS A 241 6.97 -5.66 -6.72
N PRO A 242 6.55 -5.34 -7.96
CA PRO A 242 7.38 -5.62 -9.15
C PRO A 242 8.59 -4.67 -9.31
N ILE A 243 8.69 -3.66 -8.46
CA ILE A 243 9.75 -2.63 -8.48
C ILE A 243 10.43 -2.51 -7.10
N ASP A 244 10.31 -3.56 -6.27
CA ASP A 244 11.03 -3.75 -5.02
C ASP A 244 10.92 -2.61 -3.98
N ILE A 245 9.74 -1.99 -3.87
CA ILE A 245 9.48 -1.00 -2.83
C ILE A 245 9.38 -1.68 -1.46
N ASP A 246 10.23 -1.29 -0.51
CA ASP A 246 10.20 -1.75 0.89
C ASP A 246 9.08 -1.10 1.71
N LEU A 247 7.83 -1.42 1.36
CA LEU A 247 6.64 -0.92 2.05
C LEU A 247 6.64 -1.22 3.57
N PRO A 248 7.02 -2.41 4.07
CA PRO A 248 7.07 -2.66 5.51
C PRO A 248 8.04 -1.73 6.24
N GLY A 249 9.23 -1.50 5.68
CA GLY A 249 10.21 -0.56 6.23
C GLY A 249 9.68 0.88 6.24
N MET A 250 9.07 1.33 5.14
CA MET A 250 8.46 2.67 5.09
C MET A 250 7.28 2.85 6.04
N LEU A 251 6.45 1.82 6.24
CA LEU A 251 5.38 1.86 7.23
C LEU A 251 5.93 2.03 8.65
N LEU A 252 7.04 1.38 8.98
CA LEU A 252 7.73 1.60 10.26
C LEU A 252 8.25 3.04 10.39
N ARG A 253 8.79 3.62 9.31
CA ARG A 253 9.21 5.04 9.28
C ARG A 253 8.02 5.96 9.56
N VAL A 254 6.87 5.73 8.92
CA VAL A 254 5.63 6.50 9.19
C VAL A 254 5.20 6.34 10.65
N ARG A 255 5.21 5.12 11.21
CA ARG A 255 4.87 4.88 12.63
C ARG A 255 5.82 5.58 13.60
N ALA A 256 7.08 5.72 13.22
CA ALA A 256 8.09 6.47 13.98
C ALA A 256 8.00 7.99 13.78
N GLY A 257 7.03 8.48 13.00
CA GLY A 257 6.87 9.90 12.68
C GLY A 257 7.89 10.45 11.68
N MET A 258 8.62 9.57 10.99
CA MET A 258 9.61 9.94 9.98
C MET A 258 8.92 10.16 8.63
N THR A 259 8.44 11.37 8.40
CA THR A 259 7.88 11.80 7.11
C THR A 259 8.76 12.88 6.48
N VAL A 260 8.20 13.66 5.56
CA VAL A 260 8.80 14.91 5.10
C VAL A 260 9.15 15.74 6.34
N SER A 261 10.44 15.81 6.71
CA SER A 261 10.93 16.82 7.63
C SER A 261 10.43 18.14 7.09
N SER A 262 9.87 19.00 7.93
CA SER A 262 9.46 20.36 7.54
C SER A 262 10.67 21.04 6.89
N VAL A 263 10.80 20.91 5.58
CA VAL A 263 11.65 21.78 4.79
C VAL A 263 10.97 23.11 5.00
N GLN A 264 11.56 23.93 5.86
CA GLN A 264 11.35 25.36 5.86
C GLN A 264 11.63 25.78 4.42
N CYS A 265 10.58 25.84 3.63
CA CYS A 265 10.63 26.49 2.35
C CYS A 265 10.86 27.95 2.72
N SER A 266 12.13 28.37 2.64
CA SER A 266 12.50 29.77 2.60
C SER A 266 12.00 30.34 1.26
N VAL A 267 10.68 30.37 1.06
CA VAL A 267 10.11 31.39 0.22
C VAL A 267 10.26 32.64 1.06
N SER A 268 11.22 33.47 0.66
CA SER A 268 11.40 34.83 1.14
C SER A 268 10.06 35.54 1.09
N SER A 269 9.35 35.50 2.21
CA SER A 269 8.17 36.30 2.46
C SER A 269 8.67 37.66 2.92
N VAL A 270 8.16 38.67 2.22
CA VAL A 270 8.10 40.05 2.70
C VAL A 270 7.77 40.03 4.20
N GLN A 271 8.59 40.76 4.95
CA GLN A 271 8.61 40.91 6.41
C GLN A 271 7.24 40.72 7.08
N CYS A 272 7.17 39.73 7.97
CA CYS A 272 6.32 39.84 9.14
C CYS A 272 7.21 39.57 10.36
N SER A 273 7.66 40.67 10.96
CA SER A 273 8.49 40.71 12.16
C SER A 273 7.73 40.16 13.36
N VAL A 274 8.08 38.96 13.80
CA VAL A 274 7.76 38.46 15.14
C VAL A 274 9.04 37.88 15.75
N PHE A 275 9.44 38.56 16.81
CA PHE A 275 10.54 38.30 17.75
C PHE A 275 11.22 36.92 17.69
N SER A 276 12.50 36.96 17.34
CA SER A 276 13.47 35.89 17.53
C SER A 276 13.81 35.69 19.01
N VAL A 277 13.61 34.48 19.54
CA VAL A 277 14.37 33.98 20.69
C VAL A 277 15.52 33.16 20.15
N GLN A 278 16.72 33.74 20.18
CA GLN A 278 17.97 33.09 19.82
C GLN A 278 18.26 31.93 20.78
N SER A 279 18.42 30.73 20.22
CA SER A 279 19.16 29.64 20.86
C SER A 279 20.35 29.31 19.96
N SER A 280 21.51 29.82 20.37
CA SER A 280 22.82 29.57 19.76
C SER A 280 23.17 28.09 19.85
N VAL A 281 23.41 27.45 18.70
CA VAL A 281 24.12 26.16 18.64
C VAL A 281 25.32 26.32 17.71
N ASN A 282 26.47 26.60 18.32
CA ASN A 282 27.78 26.32 17.73
C ASN A 282 28.08 24.84 17.96
N GLY A 283 28.49 24.13 16.91
CA GLY A 283 28.95 22.74 17.03
C GLY A 283 29.16 22.05 15.69
N GLN A 284 30.24 22.40 15.00
CA GLN A 284 30.85 21.55 13.97
C GLN A 284 31.30 20.22 14.58
N SER A 285 31.03 19.10 13.91
CA SER A 285 31.87 17.88 13.83
C SER A 285 31.11 16.81 13.03
N ALA A 286 31.52 16.52 11.80
CA ALA A 286 32.49 15.48 11.46
C ALA A 286 31.89 14.06 11.53
N VAL A 287 31.72 13.50 10.34
CA VAL A 287 31.35 12.12 10.03
C VAL A 287 32.35 11.15 10.66
N SER A 288 31.90 10.25 11.52
CA SER A 288 32.58 8.97 11.77
C SER A 288 31.58 7.90 12.22
N GLY A 289 31.71 6.70 11.66
CA GLY A 289 30.80 5.58 11.92
C GLY A 289 30.84 5.14 13.38
N GLN A 290 29.68 5.07 14.01
CA GLN A 290 29.50 4.43 15.31
C GLN A 290 28.23 3.58 15.32
N ARG A 291 28.40 2.34 15.80
CA ARG A 291 27.35 1.37 16.14
C ARG A 291 26.29 2.06 16.99
N SER A 292 25.02 1.90 16.61
CA SER A 292 23.86 2.45 17.31
C SER A 292 23.89 2.11 18.81
N ALA A 293 24.21 3.12 19.62
CA ALA A 293 23.97 3.09 21.04
C ALA A 293 22.45 3.16 21.29
N VAL A 294 22.01 2.46 22.33
CA VAL A 294 20.64 2.38 22.85
C VAL A 294 20.05 3.79 22.97
N GLY A 295 19.02 4.08 22.16
CA GLY A 295 18.40 5.40 22.07
C GLY A 295 17.65 5.82 23.35
N GLU A 296 17.57 7.14 23.54
CA GLU A 296 16.83 7.79 24.62
C GLU A 296 15.36 7.31 24.72
N PRO A 297 14.77 7.32 25.94
CA PRO A 297 13.41 6.86 26.15
C PRO A 297 12.39 7.71 25.37
N GLY A 298 11.49 7.03 24.67
CA GLY A 298 10.47 7.64 23.82
C GLY A 298 9.67 8.73 24.53
N ILE A 299 9.67 9.93 23.93
CA ILE A 299 8.92 11.10 24.39
C ILE A 299 7.42 10.74 24.43
N GLY A 300 6.80 10.86 25.60
CA GLY A 300 5.34 10.69 25.78
C GLY A 300 4.86 9.39 26.44
N LEU A 301 5.74 8.43 26.76
CA LEU A 301 5.34 7.20 27.46
C LEU A 301 5.44 7.35 28.99
N PRO A 302 4.50 6.79 29.78
CA PRO A 302 4.60 6.75 31.23
C PRO A 302 5.89 6.05 31.70
N LYS A 303 6.57 6.58 32.72
CA LYS A 303 7.87 6.06 33.20
C LYS A 303 7.85 4.56 33.54
N VAL A 304 6.73 4.06 34.08
CA VAL A 304 6.53 2.64 34.40
C VAL A 304 6.55 1.77 33.14
N LEU A 305 5.93 2.26 32.06
CA LEU A 305 5.88 1.54 30.78
C LEU A 305 7.25 1.53 30.11
N CYS A 306 7.99 2.65 30.15
CA CYS A 306 9.37 2.70 29.67
C CYS A 306 10.27 1.68 30.39
N TRP A 307 10.13 1.59 31.72
CA TRP A 307 10.87 0.61 32.51
C TRP A 307 10.49 -0.83 32.17
N GLY A 308 9.19 -1.11 32.03
CA GLY A 308 8.69 -2.43 31.61
C GLY A 308 9.18 -2.86 30.23
N LEU A 309 9.15 -1.94 29.25
CA LEU A 309 9.69 -2.18 27.91
C LEU A 309 11.21 -2.39 27.95
N GLY A 310 11.95 -1.63 28.76
CA GLY A 310 13.39 -1.82 28.97
C GLY A 310 13.72 -3.21 29.52
N MET A 311 12.99 -3.67 30.55
CA MET A 311 13.14 -5.03 31.07
C MET A 311 12.80 -6.09 30.03
N PHE A 312 11.71 -5.91 29.30
CA PHE A 312 11.32 -6.84 28.23
C PHE A 312 12.42 -6.94 27.17
N THR A 313 12.96 -5.81 26.70
CA THR A 313 14.06 -5.78 25.72
C THR A 313 15.31 -6.46 26.27
N TRP A 314 15.67 -6.25 27.54
CA TRP A 314 16.82 -6.91 28.16
C TRP A 314 16.67 -8.45 28.25
N VAL A 315 15.45 -8.94 28.46
CA VAL A 315 15.11 -10.38 28.45
C VAL A 315 15.07 -10.92 27.02
N ALA A 316 14.41 -10.23 26.11
CA ALA A 316 14.12 -10.72 24.75
C ALA A 316 15.33 -10.69 23.81
N THR A 317 16.32 -9.83 24.06
CA THR A 317 17.52 -9.72 23.19
C THR A 317 18.55 -10.82 23.43
N ASN A 318 18.45 -11.59 24.51
CA ASN A 318 19.39 -12.68 24.80
C ASN A 318 18.66 -14.04 24.90
N PRO A 319 19.00 -15.03 24.05
CA PRO A 319 18.32 -16.33 24.01
C PRO A 319 18.28 -17.08 25.36
N TRP A 320 19.36 -16.99 26.15
CA TRP A 320 19.44 -17.66 27.44
C TRP A 320 18.50 -17.02 28.48
N ARG A 321 18.47 -15.67 28.53
CA ARG A 321 17.58 -14.92 29.43
C ARG A 321 16.12 -15.14 29.08
N PHE A 322 15.80 -15.11 27.79
CA PHE A 322 14.46 -15.41 27.29
C PHE A 322 14.03 -16.83 27.66
N GLY A 323 14.90 -17.83 27.46
CA GLY A 323 14.64 -19.21 27.84
C GLY A 323 14.41 -19.41 29.34
N LEU A 324 15.21 -18.75 30.18
CA LEU A 324 15.04 -18.77 31.63
C LEU A 324 13.72 -18.11 32.06
N ALA A 325 13.42 -16.92 31.52
CA ALA A 325 12.18 -16.19 31.80
C ALA A 325 10.95 -17.00 31.38
N GLN A 326 11.00 -17.68 30.24
CA GLN A 326 9.92 -18.54 29.76
C GLN A 326 9.71 -19.76 30.69
N LYS A 327 10.78 -20.40 31.17
CA LYS A 327 10.70 -21.51 32.13
C LYS A 327 10.12 -21.06 33.47
N LEU A 328 10.55 -19.92 33.99
CA LEU A 328 10.03 -19.33 35.21
C LEU A 328 8.54 -18.96 35.06
N ALA A 329 8.15 -18.36 33.93
CA ALA A 329 6.75 -18.05 33.63
C ALA A 329 5.89 -19.33 33.56
N ALA A 330 6.42 -20.41 32.97
CA ALA A 330 5.72 -21.69 32.91
C ALA A 330 5.59 -22.37 34.29
N ILE A 331 6.59 -22.26 35.17
CA ILE A 331 6.51 -22.76 36.56
C ILE A 331 5.53 -21.92 37.37
N PHE A 332 5.64 -20.60 37.30
CA PHE A 332 4.74 -19.67 37.99
C PHE A 332 3.28 -19.87 37.56
N SER A 333 3.05 -20.12 36.26
CA SER A 333 1.72 -20.45 35.75
C SER A 333 1.11 -21.73 36.33
N ARG A 334 1.93 -22.72 36.71
CA ARG A 334 1.47 -23.95 37.39
C ARG A 334 1.03 -23.66 38.82
N ILE A 335 1.68 -22.72 39.48
CA ILE A 335 1.35 -22.32 40.84
C ILE A 335 0.03 -21.54 40.84
N LEU A 336 -0.14 -20.62 39.89
CA LEU A 336 -1.34 -19.79 39.79
C LEU A 336 -2.57 -20.54 39.26
N SER A 337 -2.36 -21.51 38.36
CA SER A 337 -3.43 -22.29 37.71
C SER A 337 -3.02 -23.77 37.57
N PRO A 338 -3.12 -24.56 38.67
CA PRO A 338 -2.60 -25.92 38.70
C PRO A 338 -3.40 -26.91 37.83
N ARG A 339 -4.70 -26.68 37.65
CA ARG A 339 -5.61 -27.60 36.95
C ARG A 339 -6.12 -27.10 35.59
N ALA A 340 -5.85 -25.85 35.20
CA ALA A 340 -6.30 -25.31 33.91
C ALA A 340 -5.14 -25.06 32.95
N THR A 341 -5.43 -25.21 31.66
CA THR A 341 -4.53 -24.92 30.53
C THR A 341 -4.39 -23.42 30.25
N TYR A 342 -5.14 -22.60 30.97
CA TYR A 342 -5.20 -21.15 30.86
C TYR A 342 -4.98 -20.49 32.24
N MET A 343 -4.50 -19.26 32.20
CA MET A 343 -4.36 -18.40 33.37
C MET A 343 -5.31 -17.22 33.25
N ARG A 344 -6.09 -16.97 34.30
CA ARG A 344 -6.85 -15.72 34.45
C ARG A 344 -5.89 -14.63 34.90
N LEU A 345 -5.82 -13.55 34.12
CA LEU A 345 -5.05 -12.39 34.50
C LEU A 345 -5.79 -11.62 35.61
N PRO A 346 -5.07 -10.96 36.53
CA PRO A 346 -5.71 -10.11 37.52
C PRO A 346 -6.46 -8.98 36.83
N ALA A 347 -7.67 -8.71 37.30
CA ALA A 347 -8.62 -7.74 36.70
C ALA A 347 -8.24 -6.27 37.00
N ILE A 348 -6.94 -5.96 36.96
CA ILE A 348 -6.40 -4.63 37.27
C ILE A 348 -6.50 -3.71 36.05
N THR A 349 -6.60 -4.28 34.85
CA THR A 349 -6.86 -3.55 33.60
C THR A 349 -8.11 -4.11 32.92
N GLY A 350 -8.84 -3.30 32.16
CA GLY A 350 -10.04 -3.74 31.42
C GLY A 350 -9.82 -4.98 30.54
N TRP A 351 -8.56 -5.22 30.13
CA TRP A 351 -8.14 -6.40 29.37
C TRP A 351 -8.18 -7.71 30.18
N GLY A 352 -7.92 -7.65 31.50
CA GLY A 352 -7.93 -8.81 32.39
C GLY A 352 -9.33 -9.34 32.73
N TYR A 353 -10.38 -8.57 32.44
CA TYR A 353 -11.77 -8.99 32.67
C TYR A 353 -12.31 -9.95 31.62
N SER A 354 -11.78 -9.91 30.39
CA SER A 354 -12.38 -10.61 29.24
C SER A 354 -11.45 -11.60 28.56
N LYS A 355 -10.18 -11.71 28.96
CA LYS A 355 -9.20 -12.55 28.27
C LYS A 355 -8.47 -13.49 29.22
N ASP A 356 -8.57 -14.77 28.91
CA ASP A 356 -7.71 -15.80 29.46
C ASP A 356 -6.39 -15.83 28.70
N PHE A 357 -5.27 -15.95 29.42
CA PHE A 357 -3.96 -16.08 28.81
C PHE A 357 -3.59 -17.57 28.68
N PRO A 358 -3.21 -18.05 27.48
CA PRO A 358 -2.78 -19.43 27.33
C PRO A 358 -1.51 -19.66 28.14
N ARG A 359 -1.42 -20.82 28.77
CA ARG A 359 -0.30 -21.11 29.67
C ARG A 359 1.04 -21.11 28.90
N PRO A 360 2.06 -20.36 29.37
CA PRO A 360 3.38 -20.38 28.78
C PRO A 360 3.93 -21.80 28.70
N VAL A 361 4.45 -22.15 27.53
CA VAL A 361 4.96 -23.49 27.26
C VAL A 361 6.35 -23.65 27.88
N VAL A 362 6.60 -24.78 28.55
CA VAL A 362 7.85 -25.04 29.28
C VAL A 362 9.06 -25.11 28.33
N ARG A 363 8.85 -25.58 27.10
CA ARG A 363 9.88 -25.70 26.07
C ARG A 363 9.77 -24.53 25.07
N PRO A 364 10.88 -23.87 24.72
CA PRO A 364 10.91 -22.89 23.65
C PRO A 364 10.51 -23.51 22.30
N PHE A 365 10.07 -22.67 21.38
CA PHE A 365 9.64 -23.11 20.05
C PHE A 365 10.74 -23.90 19.32
N ARG A 366 12.02 -23.50 19.44
CA ARG A 366 13.16 -24.20 18.81
C ARG A 366 13.30 -25.65 19.25
N GLU A 367 13.28 -25.91 20.56
CA GLU A 367 13.33 -27.29 21.09
C GLU A 367 12.12 -28.12 20.64
N ARG A 368 10.92 -27.51 20.61
CA ARG A 368 9.72 -28.18 20.11
C ARG A 368 9.87 -28.52 18.63
N PHE A 369 10.33 -27.57 17.83
CA PHE A 369 10.54 -27.74 16.39
C PHE A 369 11.58 -28.81 16.08
N GLU A 370 12.70 -28.83 16.79
CA GLU A 370 13.73 -29.88 16.68
C GLU A 370 13.16 -31.26 17.03
N SER A 371 12.40 -31.35 18.13
CA SER A 371 11.78 -32.62 18.54
C SER A 371 10.72 -33.11 17.53
N THR A 372 9.98 -32.19 16.91
CA THR A 372 8.98 -32.53 15.87
C THR A 372 9.68 -32.98 14.58
N ASN A 373 10.76 -32.33 14.16
CA ASN A 373 11.53 -32.76 12.99
C ASN A 373 12.22 -34.11 13.18
N GLN A 374 12.72 -34.40 14.39
CA GLN A 374 13.24 -35.73 14.71
C GLN A 374 12.16 -36.81 14.61
N GLN A 375 10.97 -36.57 15.17
CA GLN A 375 9.83 -37.49 15.08
C GLN A 375 9.34 -37.71 13.64
N VAL A 376 9.28 -36.64 12.83
CA VAL A 376 8.91 -36.75 11.41
C VAL A 376 9.97 -37.52 10.63
N GLY A 377 11.26 -37.28 10.89
CA GLY A 377 12.37 -38.02 10.27
C GLY A 377 12.37 -39.51 10.61
N GLU A 378 12.17 -39.86 11.88
CA GLU A 378 12.04 -41.25 12.33
C GLU A 378 10.84 -41.95 11.69
N SER A 379 9.66 -41.32 11.68
CA SER A 379 8.45 -41.90 11.06
C SER A 379 8.58 -42.09 9.54
N THR A 380 9.33 -41.21 8.87
CA THR A 380 9.57 -41.29 7.43
C THR A 380 10.55 -42.41 7.12
N ASN A 381 11.63 -42.54 7.90
CA ASN A 381 12.59 -43.64 7.77
C ASN A 381 11.95 -45.01 8.07
N GLN A 382 11.03 -45.08 9.03
CA GLN A 382 10.30 -46.30 9.36
C GLN A 382 9.41 -46.76 8.20
N ARG A 383 8.64 -45.84 7.58
CA ARG A 383 7.82 -46.14 6.39
C ARG A 383 8.66 -46.53 5.17
N ILE A 384 9.82 -45.90 4.97
CA ILE A 384 10.74 -46.25 3.87
C ILE A 384 11.27 -47.67 4.08
N SER A 385 11.70 -48.01 5.31
CA SER A 385 12.20 -49.35 5.65
C SER A 385 11.12 -50.43 5.47
N GLU A 386 9.88 -50.18 5.89
CA GLU A 386 8.75 -51.10 5.67
C GLU A 386 8.44 -51.30 4.18
N SER A 387 8.50 -50.22 3.38
CA SER A 387 8.28 -50.29 1.93
C SER A 387 9.39 -51.03 1.18
N MET A 388 10.65 -50.92 1.64
CA MET A 388 11.77 -51.65 1.06
C MET A 388 11.71 -53.14 1.40
N ASN A 389 11.32 -53.50 2.63
CA ASN A 389 11.15 -54.90 3.02
C ASN A 389 10.01 -55.58 2.26
N GLN A 390 8.90 -54.89 1.97
CA GLN A 390 7.82 -55.43 1.13
C GLN A 390 8.27 -55.69 -0.32
N ARG A 391 9.16 -54.86 -0.87
CA ARG A 391 9.69 -55.03 -2.24
C ARG A 391 10.76 -56.12 -2.37
N ILE A 392 11.39 -56.52 -1.26
CA ILE A 392 12.38 -57.61 -1.24
C ILE A 392 11.67 -58.97 -1.03
N SER A 393 10.44 -58.98 -0.50
CA SER A 393 9.63 -60.19 -0.29
C SER A 393 8.71 -60.58 -1.45
N GLN A 394 8.64 -59.75 -2.51
CA GLN A 394 7.99 -60.06 -3.79
C GLN A 394 9.08 -60.36 -4.82
#